data_AF-A0A9P6HCC5-F1
#
_entry.id   AF-A0A9P6HCC5-F1
#
_cell.length_a   1.000
_cell.length_b   1.000
_cell.length_c   1.000
_cell.angle_alpha   90.00
_cell.angle_beta   90.00
_cell.angle_gamma   90.00
#
_symmetry.space_group_name_H-M   'P 1'
#
loop_
_entity.id
_entity.type
_entity.pdbx_description
1 polymer ?
#
loop_
_entity_poly.entity_id
_entity_poly.type
_entity_poly.pdbx_seq_one_letter_code
_entity_poly.pdbx_strand_id
1 'polypeptide(L)'
;MAQNERQNKSRSTPNHGNQGGVYTLPLPLLPTSRQASQTDDNVRKPPLYVAKEIRGQLPAPEDEPLKLPPMIPGHVASLFTVAIPERTDEAIKNFRYVDYSLLSCSSPDTAPEDKQDISMIDWMAVSETVESVTLKHHGSARSEALKAPHKIVWELRKPYDWAIACYYDRITRELMAKDPRHDSTTLNQSLVSQAIIKCGMAETNARLAAQEIHLSRQPAFSYPPSTSTSSTPSSSSTKRFAPYDSSSRQSRHTRSSPRCFRCGVIGHLPVACNSELTSAGLPCASWIKVRDSRYGSLFNVAKGKTFCRAWARDAYCRFENHCKYIHKCSICGETQHGATFCPW
;
A
#
# COMPACT_ATOMS: atom_id res chain seq x y z
N MET A 1 30.63 -71.51 3.83
CA MET A 1 29.68 -72.24 4.71
C MET A 1 30.05 -71.94 6.16
N ALA A 2 29.27 -71.06 6.82
CA ALA A 2 29.20 -70.81 8.28
C ALA A 2 28.16 -69.68 8.46
N GLN A 3 26.87 -70.00 8.62
CA GLN A 3 26.09 -70.00 9.88
C GLN A 3 26.25 -68.70 10.71
N ASN A 4 25.35 -67.71 10.56
CA ASN A 4 24.03 -67.50 11.21
C ASN A 4 24.09 -67.29 12.73
N GLU A 5 24.02 -66.03 13.18
CA GLU A 5 23.56 -65.67 14.53
C GLU A 5 22.73 -64.38 14.47
N ARG A 6 21.41 -64.55 14.65
CA ARG A 6 20.42 -63.48 14.84
C ARG A 6 20.33 -63.19 16.34
N GLN A 7 20.62 -61.96 16.76
CA GLN A 7 20.28 -61.49 18.11
C GLN A 7 18.99 -60.66 18.07
N ASN A 8 17.93 -61.26 18.62
CA ASN A 8 16.69 -60.60 19.03
C ASN A 8 16.99 -59.70 20.24
N LYS A 9 16.78 -58.38 20.11
CA LYS A 9 16.80 -57.45 21.23
C LYS A 9 15.40 -56.91 21.47
N SER A 10 14.74 -57.49 22.46
CA SER A 10 13.47 -57.09 23.04
C SER A 10 13.56 -55.64 23.55
N ARG A 11 12.75 -54.74 22.99
CA ARG A 11 12.66 -53.34 23.43
C ARG A 11 11.41 -53.16 24.27
N SER A 12 11.61 -53.14 25.58
CA SER A 12 10.61 -52.84 26.60
C SER A 12 10.18 -51.37 26.47
N THR A 13 8.88 -51.12 26.32
CA THR A 13 8.26 -49.80 26.37
C THR A 13 8.10 -49.32 27.81
N PRO A 14 8.51 -48.10 28.19
CA PRO A 14 8.08 -47.52 29.45
C PRO A 14 6.70 -46.87 29.31
N ASN A 15 5.89 -47.21 30.31
CA ASN A 15 4.53 -46.76 30.57
C ASN A 15 4.55 -45.27 30.98
N HIS A 16 4.00 -44.38 30.15
CA HIS A 16 3.85 -42.96 30.53
C HIS A 16 2.57 -42.77 31.33
N GLY A 17 2.75 -42.64 32.65
CA GLY A 17 1.72 -42.23 33.59
C GLY A 17 1.20 -40.83 33.26
N ASN A 18 -0.11 -40.77 33.08
CA ASN A 18 -0.92 -39.58 32.96
C ASN A 18 -1.00 -38.88 34.33
N GLN A 19 -0.34 -37.73 34.49
CA GLN A 19 -0.56 -36.81 35.61
C GLN A 19 -0.97 -35.45 35.06
N GLY A 20 -2.26 -35.14 35.20
CA GLY A 20 -2.81 -33.81 34.95
C GLY A 20 -2.36 -32.84 36.02
N GLY A 21 -1.42 -31.97 35.68
CA GLY A 21 -1.06 -30.79 36.46
C GLY A 21 -1.89 -29.59 35.99
N VAL A 22 -2.80 -29.12 36.82
CA VAL A 22 -3.50 -27.83 36.65
C VAL A 22 -2.51 -26.73 37.00
N TYR A 23 -1.96 -26.05 35.99
CA TYR A 23 -1.14 -24.85 36.18
C TYR A 23 -2.04 -23.62 36.29
N THR A 24 -2.29 -23.19 37.53
CA THR A 24 -2.82 -21.85 37.81
C THR A 24 -1.67 -20.85 37.69
N LEU A 25 -1.65 -20.06 36.63
CA LEU A 25 -0.68 -18.96 36.48
C LEU A 25 -1.04 -17.81 37.44
N PRO A 26 -0.10 -17.33 38.27
CA PRO A 26 -0.34 -16.15 39.10
C PRO A 26 -0.37 -14.89 38.24
N LEU A 27 -1.39 -14.04 38.47
CA LEU A 27 -1.50 -12.71 37.89
C LEU A 27 -0.28 -11.84 38.28
N PRO A 28 0.30 -11.06 37.34
CA PRO A 28 1.29 -10.05 37.69
C PRO A 28 0.61 -8.91 38.47
N LEU A 29 1.13 -8.66 39.67
CA LEU A 29 0.80 -7.51 40.51
C LEU A 29 1.13 -6.21 39.77
N LEU A 30 0.11 -5.37 39.60
CA LEU A 30 0.24 -3.98 39.16
C LEU A 30 1.14 -3.20 40.11
N PRO A 31 2.20 -2.51 39.64
CA PRO A 31 2.92 -1.59 40.47
C PRO A 31 2.08 -0.35 40.77
N THR A 32 2.00 -0.05 42.06
CA THR A 32 1.34 1.08 42.68
C THR A 32 1.92 2.40 42.19
N SER A 33 0.99 3.31 41.88
CA SER A 33 1.18 4.71 41.54
C SER A 33 2.18 5.41 42.47
N ARG A 34 3.26 5.96 41.91
CA ARG A 34 4.16 6.89 42.60
C ARG A 34 4.04 8.25 41.91
N GLN A 35 3.56 9.22 42.69
CA GLN A 35 3.47 10.64 42.32
C GLN A 35 4.83 11.17 41.88
N ALA A 36 4.88 11.80 40.71
CA ALA A 36 6.00 12.61 40.26
C ALA A 36 5.47 14.01 39.92
N SER A 37 5.76 14.93 40.84
CA SER A 37 6.26 16.29 40.62
C SER A 37 5.98 16.97 39.27
N GLN A 38 5.19 18.05 39.35
CA GLN A 38 5.18 19.15 38.40
C GLN A 38 6.60 19.69 38.17
N THR A 39 7.05 19.68 36.93
CA THR A 39 8.15 20.53 36.46
C THR A 39 7.64 21.37 35.31
N ASP A 40 7.79 22.69 35.45
CA ASP A 40 7.52 23.72 34.46
C ASP A 40 8.30 23.48 33.17
N ASP A 41 7.59 23.21 32.08
CA ASP A 41 8.14 23.21 30.72
C ASP A 41 7.72 24.48 29.97
N ASN A 42 8.56 25.49 30.12
CA ASN A 42 8.57 26.69 29.30
C ASN A 42 9.18 26.38 27.92
N VAL A 43 8.42 25.69 27.06
CA VAL A 43 8.86 25.40 25.68
C VAL A 43 8.54 26.59 24.77
N ARG A 44 9.59 27.37 24.50
CA ARG A 44 9.68 28.37 23.43
C ARG A 44 9.24 27.74 22.09
N LYS A 45 8.14 28.25 21.52
CA LYS A 45 7.74 27.94 20.14
C LYS A 45 8.83 28.39 19.16
N PRO A 46 9.27 27.55 18.20
CA PRO A 46 10.11 28.03 17.11
C PRO A 46 9.31 28.95 16.18
N PRO A 47 9.94 29.96 15.55
CA PRO A 47 9.27 30.86 14.63
C PRO A 47 8.82 30.09 13.39
N LEU A 48 7.55 30.27 13.03
CA LEU A 48 6.99 29.85 11.75
C LEU A 48 7.71 30.60 10.63
N TYR A 49 8.57 29.92 9.89
CA TYR A 49 9.09 30.42 8.62
C TYR A 49 7.97 30.39 7.58
N VAL A 50 7.50 31.57 7.22
CA VAL A 50 6.62 31.80 6.08
C VAL A 50 7.46 31.63 4.81
N ALA A 51 7.31 30.50 4.12
CA ALA A 51 7.87 30.32 2.79
C ALA A 51 7.13 31.27 1.83
N LYS A 52 7.81 32.33 1.40
CA LYS A 52 7.38 33.14 0.25
C LYS A 52 7.53 32.31 -1.01
N GLU A 53 6.41 32.00 -1.64
CA GLU A 53 6.34 31.38 -2.96
C GLU A 53 6.87 32.39 -4.00
N ILE A 54 8.15 32.28 -4.34
CA ILE A 54 8.74 33.00 -5.48
C ILE A 54 8.58 32.10 -6.71
N ARG A 55 7.46 32.25 -7.43
CA ARG A 55 7.36 31.78 -8.82
C ARG A 55 8.12 32.76 -9.73
N GLY A 56 9.44 32.58 -9.80
CA GLY A 56 10.22 33.10 -10.91
C GLY A 56 10.04 32.19 -12.13
N GLN A 57 9.59 32.74 -13.25
CA GLN A 57 9.67 32.07 -14.55
C GLN A 57 11.16 31.87 -14.86
N LEU A 58 11.63 30.61 -14.85
CA LEU A 58 12.94 30.29 -15.42
C LEU A 58 12.86 30.53 -16.94
N PRO A 59 13.83 31.24 -17.55
CA PRO A 59 13.92 31.32 -19.00
C PRO A 59 14.10 29.92 -19.58
N ALA A 60 13.44 29.67 -20.72
CA ALA A 60 13.61 28.43 -21.46
C ALA A 60 15.10 28.22 -21.76
N PRO A 61 15.66 27.02 -21.50
CA PRO A 61 17.06 26.75 -21.80
C PRO A 61 17.26 26.90 -23.32
N GLU A 62 18.15 27.81 -23.70
CA GLU A 62 18.60 27.91 -25.08
C GLU A 62 19.27 26.58 -25.46
N ASP A 63 18.89 26.02 -26.61
CA ASP A 63 19.36 24.74 -27.13
C ASP A 63 20.87 24.82 -27.48
N GLU A 64 21.75 24.80 -26.47
CA GLU A 64 23.17 24.61 -26.69
C GLU A 64 23.37 23.19 -27.25
N PRO A 65 24.01 23.04 -28.43
CA PRO A 65 24.23 21.73 -29.01
C PRO A 65 25.04 20.87 -28.03
N LEU A 66 24.47 19.72 -27.64
CA LEU A 66 25.06 18.76 -26.73
C LEU A 66 26.50 18.43 -27.18
N LYS A 67 27.49 19.02 -26.51
CA LYS A 67 28.90 18.71 -26.75
C LYS A 67 29.18 17.34 -26.14
N LEU A 68 29.42 16.35 -27.00
CA LEU A 68 29.88 15.04 -26.55
C LEU A 68 31.22 15.20 -25.80
N PRO A 69 31.37 14.63 -24.60
CA PRO A 69 32.63 14.70 -23.87
C PRO A 69 33.76 13.99 -24.66
N PRO A 70 35.02 14.41 -24.49
CA PRO A 70 36.15 13.81 -25.19
C PRO A 70 36.27 12.32 -24.89
N MET A 71 36.41 11.49 -25.94
CA MET A 71 36.63 10.06 -25.79
C MET A 71 38.03 9.82 -25.21
N ILE A 72 38.11 9.13 -24.07
CA ILE A 72 39.38 8.74 -23.44
C ILE A 72 39.70 7.30 -23.88
N PRO A 73 40.74 7.05 -24.70
CA PRO A 73 41.11 5.70 -25.10
C PRO A 73 41.38 4.80 -23.89
N GLY A 74 40.76 3.61 -23.85
CA GLY A 74 40.87 2.66 -22.74
C GLY A 74 39.84 2.86 -21.62
N HIS A 75 39.07 3.96 -21.63
CA HIS A 75 37.93 4.12 -20.72
C HIS A 75 36.72 3.35 -21.28
N VAL A 76 36.42 2.20 -20.70
CA VAL A 76 35.16 1.48 -20.95
C VAL A 76 34.16 2.03 -19.96
N ALA A 77 33.19 2.82 -20.45
CA ALA A 77 32.05 3.22 -19.62
C ALA A 77 31.42 1.95 -19.06
N SER A 78 31.24 1.89 -17.73
CA SER A 78 30.55 0.75 -17.14
C SER A 78 29.15 0.70 -17.76
N LEU A 79 28.73 -0.48 -18.23
CA LEU A 79 27.36 -0.70 -18.70
C LEU A 79 26.31 -0.37 -17.62
N PHE A 80 26.76 -0.23 -16.37
CA PHE A 80 25.96 0.10 -15.20
C PHE A 80 26.11 1.57 -14.75
N THR A 81 26.77 2.44 -15.53
CA THR A 81 26.83 3.87 -15.20
C THR A 81 25.48 4.53 -15.48
N VAL A 82 24.62 4.55 -14.47
CA VAL A 82 23.33 5.24 -14.50
C VAL A 82 23.58 6.74 -14.34
N ALA A 83 23.09 7.55 -15.27
CA ALA A 83 23.09 9.00 -15.11
C ALA A 83 22.20 9.37 -13.92
N ILE A 84 22.78 10.03 -12.90
CA ILE A 84 22.05 10.41 -11.70
C ILE A 84 21.30 11.72 -12.00
N PRO A 85 19.96 11.74 -11.96
CA PRO A 85 19.21 12.98 -12.04
C PRO A 85 19.63 13.93 -10.90
N GLU A 86 19.72 15.23 -11.18
CA GLU A 86 20.15 16.24 -10.20
C GLU A 86 19.34 16.17 -8.90
N ARG A 87 18.02 15.97 -9.00
CA ARG A 87 17.12 15.78 -7.86
C ARG A 87 17.53 14.61 -6.95
N THR A 88 18.07 13.54 -7.52
CA THR A 88 18.53 12.38 -6.75
C THR A 88 19.86 12.66 -6.07
N ASP A 89 20.79 13.32 -6.76
CA ASP A 89 22.05 13.76 -6.18
C ASP A 89 21.79 14.72 -5.00
N GLU A 90 20.87 15.68 -5.15
CA GLU A 90 20.41 16.55 -4.07
C GLU A 90 19.76 15.79 -2.91
N ALA A 91 18.92 14.78 -3.21
CA ALA A 91 18.31 13.96 -2.18
C ALA A 91 19.38 13.22 -1.36
N ILE A 92 20.38 12.62 -2.03
CA ILE A 92 21.49 11.94 -1.35
C ILE A 92 22.26 12.93 -0.50
N LYS A 93 22.67 14.09 -1.04
CA LYS A 93 23.39 15.14 -0.30
C LYS A 93 22.66 15.57 0.98
N ASN A 94 21.33 15.64 0.93
CA ASN A 94 20.49 16.09 2.05
C ASN A 94 19.98 14.94 2.94
N PHE A 95 20.54 13.72 2.83
CA PHE A 95 20.10 12.55 3.60
C PHE A 95 18.62 12.20 3.44
N ARG A 96 18.04 12.51 2.27
CA ARG A 96 16.65 12.19 1.95
C ARG A 96 16.54 10.80 1.35
N TYR A 97 15.35 10.21 1.50
CA TYR A 97 15.00 8.96 0.85
C TYR A 97 15.11 9.09 -0.67
N VAL A 98 15.78 8.12 -1.29
CA VAL A 98 15.90 7.98 -2.75
C VAL A 98 15.08 6.79 -3.18
N ASP A 99 14.14 7.03 -4.09
CA ASP A 99 13.37 5.95 -4.70
C ASP A 99 14.13 5.41 -5.92
N TYR A 100 14.56 4.14 -5.85
CA TYR A 100 15.36 3.51 -6.90
C TYR A 100 14.55 3.32 -8.19
N SER A 101 13.22 3.25 -8.11
CA SER A 101 12.36 3.19 -9.30
C SER A 101 12.47 4.45 -10.16
N LEU A 102 12.85 5.60 -9.57
CA LEU A 102 13.07 6.86 -10.29
C LEU A 102 14.45 6.92 -10.98
N LEU A 103 15.36 6.01 -10.63
CA LEU A 103 16.70 5.94 -11.18
C LEU A 103 16.85 4.91 -12.31
N SER A 104 15.89 3.99 -12.47
CA SER A 104 15.90 3.08 -13.61
C SER A 104 15.58 3.85 -14.90
N CYS A 105 16.46 3.76 -15.89
CA CYS A 105 16.28 4.36 -17.22
C CYS A 105 15.07 3.78 -17.98
N SER A 106 14.50 2.66 -17.51
CA SER A 106 13.49 1.88 -18.22
C SER A 106 12.07 2.46 -18.15
N SER A 107 11.82 3.57 -17.43
CA SER A 107 10.44 4.02 -17.13
C SER A 107 10.18 5.54 -17.22
N PRO A 108 10.45 6.21 -18.35
CA PRO A 108 10.19 7.65 -18.49
C PRO A 108 8.68 8.01 -18.44
N ASP A 109 7.77 7.17 -18.96
CA ASP A 109 6.40 7.64 -19.28
C ASP A 109 5.22 6.92 -18.61
N THR A 110 5.44 5.94 -17.73
CA THR A 110 4.33 5.28 -17.03
C THR A 110 3.82 6.10 -15.86
N ALA A 111 2.51 6.10 -15.64
CA ALA A 111 1.88 6.78 -14.51
C ALA A 111 2.48 6.29 -13.17
N PRO A 112 2.60 7.16 -12.16
CA PRO A 112 3.31 6.87 -10.91
C PRO A 112 2.72 5.70 -10.09
N GLU A 113 1.52 5.22 -10.40
CA GLU A 113 0.85 4.16 -9.65
C GLU A 113 1.32 2.74 -10.02
N ASP A 114 1.93 2.54 -11.20
CA ASP A 114 2.36 1.22 -11.70
C ASP A 114 3.90 1.00 -11.66
N LYS A 115 4.68 1.96 -11.14
CA LYS A 115 6.17 1.92 -11.17
C LYS A 115 6.81 1.01 -10.10
N GLN A 116 6.19 -0.10 -9.73
CA GLN A 116 6.69 -0.91 -8.62
C GLN A 116 7.82 -1.87 -8.97
N ASP A 117 8.04 -2.19 -10.24
CA ASP A 117 8.94 -3.28 -10.64
C ASP A 117 10.20 -2.74 -11.32
N ILE A 118 11.19 -2.36 -10.52
CA ILE A 118 12.56 -2.18 -11.01
C ILE A 118 13.13 -3.55 -11.37
N SER A 119 13.68 -3.68 -12.59
CA SER A 119 14.30 -4.93 -13.01
C SER A 119 15.54 -5.22 -12.14
N MET A 120 15.92 -6.50 -12.03
CA MET A 120 17.10 -6.90 -11.25
C MET A 120 18.37 -6.22 -11.74
N ILE A 121 18.54 -6.12 -13.07
CA ILE A 121 19.72 -5.49 -13.69
C ILE A 121 19.75 -3.99 -13.37
N ASP A 122 18.61 -3.32 -13.52
CA ASP A 122 18.50 -1.89 -13.21
C ASP A 122 18.75 -1.64 -11.72
N TRP A 123 18.20 -2.48 -10.84
CA TRP A 123 18.40 -2.32 -9.40
C TRP A 123 19.86 -2.44 -9.01
N MET A 124 20.62 -3.38 -9.59
CA MET A 124 22.07 -3.49 -9.33
C MET A 124 22.82 -2.22 -9.78
N ALA A 125 22.53 -1.75 -11.00
CA ALA A 125 23.16 -0.55 -11.54
C ALA A 125 22.86 0.68 -10.67
N VAL A 126 21.60 0.81 -10.24
CA VAL A 126 21.15 1.87 -9.36
C VAL A 126 21.78 1.76 -7.97
N SER A 127 21.85 0.57 -7.37
CA SER A 127 22.41 0.37 -6.04
C SER A 127 23.90 0.72 -6.00
N GLU A 128 24.68 0.28 -6.99
CA GLU A 128 26.10 0.64 -7.11
C GLU A 128 26.29 2.15 -7.29
N THR A 129 25.44 2.77 -8.11
CA THR A 129 25.47 4.21 -8.33
C THR A 129 25.18 4.96 -7.02
N VAL A 130 24.15 4.57 -6.27
CA VAL A 130 23.79 5.19 -5.00
C VAL A 130 24.89 5.00 -3.94
N GLU A 131 25.53 3.83 -3.89
CA GLU A 131 26.67 3.57 -3.01
C GLU A 131 27.86 4.48 -3.33
N SER A 132 28.18 4.66 -4.63
CA SER A 132 29.26 5.51 -5.12
C SER A 132 29.01 6.99 -4.82
N VAL A 133 27.78 7.47 -5.05
CA VAL A 133 27.38 8.84 -4.73
C VAL A 133 27.38 9.09 -3.21
N THR A 134 26.92 8.10 -2.44
CA THR A 134 26.99 8.16 -0.98
C THR A 134 28.44 8.19 -0.49
N LEU A 135 29.32 7.39 -1.08
CA LEU A 135 30.76 7.41 -0.78
C LEU A 135 31.35 8.80 -1.04
N LYS A 136 31.01 9.40 -2.18
CA LYS A 136 31.48 10.73 -2.59
C LYS A 136 31.06 11.83 -1.61
N HIS A 137 29.78 11.85 -1.19
CA HIS A 137 29.24 12.95 -0.38
C HIS A 137 29.32 12.72 1.13
N HIS A 138 29.30 11.47 1.58
CA HIS A 138 29.13 11.11 2.99
C HIS A 138 30.23 10.22 3.57
N GLY A 139 31.23 9.87 2.76
CA GLY A 139 32.37 9.06 3.17
C GLY A 139 32.10 7.56 3.23
N SER A 140 33.17 6.81 3.52
CA SER A 140 33.20 5.35 3.45
C SER A 140 32.26 4.68 4.43
N ALA A 141 32.21 5.14 5.69
CA ALA A 141 31.40 4.52 6.73
C ALA A 141 29.91 4.42 6.33
N ARG A 142 29.36 5.48 5.70
CA ARG A 142 27.96 5.49 5.28
C ARG A 142 27.70 4.68 4.01
N SER A 143 28.64 4.70 3.06
CA SER A 143 28.56 3.85 1.86
C SER A 143 28.59 2.36 2.24
N GLU A 144 29.48 1.94 3.14
CA GLU A 144 29.54 0.57 3.66
C GLU A 144 28.25 0.16 4.40
N ALA A 145 27.65 1.08 5.16
CA ALA A 145 26.36 0.83 5.80
C ALA A 145 25.21 0.59 4.80
N LEU A 146 25.27 1.16 3.58
CA LEU A 146 24.31 0.89 2.50
C LEU A 146 24.60 -0.41 1.74
N LYS A 147 25.87 -0.81 1.61
CA LYS A 147 26.24 -2.06 0.95
C LYS A 147 25.67 -3.29 1.62
N ALA A 148 25.58 -3.28 2.96
CA ALA A 148 25.06 -4.41 3.72
C ALA A 148 23.59 -4.76 3.37
N PRO A 149 22.63 -3.83 3.42
CA PRO A 149 21.25 -4.12 2.98
C PRO A 149 21.17 -4.47 1.49
N HIS A 150 21.95 -3.85 0.61
CA HIS A 150 21.96 -4.24 -0.81
C HIS A 150 22.42 -5.69 -1.00
N LYS A 151 23.47 -6.12 -0.29
CA LYS A 151 23.91 -7.52 -0.29
C LYS A 151 22.81 -8.47 0.20
N ILE A 152 22.06 -8.07 1.24
CA ILE A 152 20.94 -8.87 1.74
C ILE A 152 19.84 -9.01 0.67
N VAL A 153 19.45 -7.91 0.02
CA VAL A 153 18.45 -7.92 -1.07
C VAL A 153 18.90 -8.84 -2.20
N TRP A 154 20.18 -8.76 -2.58
CA TRP A 154 20.76 -9.67 -3.55
C TRP A 154 20.60 -11.12 -3.09
N GLU A 155 21.03 -11.48 -1.89
CA GLU A 155 20.94 -12.85 -1.39
C GLU A 155 19.50 -13.37 -1.25
N LEU A 156 18.54 -12.51 -0.93
CA LEU A 156 17.11 -12.88 -0.82
C LEU A 156 16.51 -13.38 -2.14
N ARG A 157 17.03 -12.96 -3.29
CA ARG A 157 16.55 -13.44 -4.61
C ARG A 157 16.79 -14.93 -4.86
N LYS A 158 17.63 -15.59 -4.04
CA LYS A 158 17.94 -17.03 -4.19
C LYS A 158 16.79 -17.89 -3.63
N PRO A 159 16.36 -17.71 -2.37
CA PRO A 159 15.21 -18.45 -1.83
C PRO A 159 13.85 -17.86 -2.20
N TYR A 160 13.79 -16.60 -2.66
CA TYR A 160 12.53 -15.91 -2.96
C TYR A 160 12.54 -15.26 -4.34
N ASP A 161 11.36 -14.96 -4.86
CA ASP A 161 11.22 -14.22 -6.11
C ASP A 161 11.71 -12.76 -5.96
N TRP A 162 12.12 -12.16 -7.08
CA TRP A 162 12.67 -10.81 -7.16
C TRP A 162 11.71 -9.75 -6.60
N ALA A 163 10.40 -9.90 -6.83
CA ALA A 163 9.39 -9.01 -6.29
C ALA A 163 9.45 -8.91 -4.75
N ILE A 164 9.70 -10.03 -4.06
CA ILE A 164 9.83 -10.07 -2.60
C ILE A 164 11.12 -9.35 -2.16
N ALA A 165 12.23 -9.56 -2.87
CA ALA A 165 13.50 -8.88 -2.60
C ALA A 165 13.39 -7.35 -2.79
N CYS A 166 12.75 -6.89 -3.87
CA CYS A 166 12.48 -5.47 -4.10
C CYS A 166 11.57 -4.86 -3.03
N TYR A 167 10.52 -5.58 -2.63
CA TYR A 167 9.62 -5.09 -1.58
C TYR A 167 10.36 -4.99 -0.23
N TYR A 168 11.19 -5.98 0.10
CA TYR A 168 12.06 -5.95 1.28
C TYR A 168 13.02 -4.75 1.26
N ASP A 169 13.67 -4.48 0.12
CA ASP A 169 14.54 -3.31 -0.05
C ASP A 169 13.79 -2.01 0.24
N ARG A 170 12.61 -1.84 -0.37
CA ARG A 170 11.77 -0.65 -0.21
C ARG A 170 11.41 -0.41 1.26
N ILE A 171 10.86 -1.41 1.94
CA ILE A 171 10.45 -1.25 3.35
C ILE A 171 11.64 -1.03 4.28
N THR A 172 12.79 -1.67 4.01
CA THR A 172 14.02 -1.46 4.78
C THR A 172 14.50 -0.02 4.64
N ARG A 173 14.56 0.52 3.42
CA ARG A 173 14.95 1.91 3.18
C ARG A 173 13.96 2.91 3.78
N GLU A 174 12.66 2.65 3.72
CA GLU A 174 11.64 3.47 4.37
C GLU A 174 11.80 3.48 5.90
N LEU A 175 12.14 2.34 6.50
CA LEU A 175 12.40 2.25 7.94
C LEU A 175 13.67 2.98 8.34
N MET A 176 14.76 2.85 7.58
CA MET A 176 16.00 3.60 7.81
C MET A 176 15.79 5.11 7.68
N ALA A 177 14.92 5.54 6.75
CA ALA A 177 14.56 6.95 6.60
C ALA A 177 13.73 7.48 7.78
N LYS A 178 12.89 6.64 8.40
CA LYS A 178 12.05 6.99 9.56
C LYS A 178 12.82 6.93 10.89
N ASP A 179 13.65 5.91 11.07
CA ASP A 179 14.49 5.73 12.25
C ASP A 179 15.95 5.49 11.83
N PRO A 180 16.82 6.53 11.93
CA PRO A 180 18.24 6.41 11.60
C PRO A 180 19.01 5.38 12.44
N ARG A 181 18.44 4.89 13.55
CA ARG A 181 19.04 3.87 14.42
C ARG A 181 18.68 2.45 13.98
N HIS A 182 17.86 2.29 12.94
CA HIS A 182 17.48 0.99 12.43
C HIS A 182 18.70 0.26 11.87
N ASP A 183 19.03 -0.89 12.47
CA ASP A 183 20.08 -1.76 11.97
C ASP A 183 19.59 -2.52 10.72
N SER A 184 20.20 -2.21 9.59
CA SER A 184 19.96 -2.86 8.29
C SER A 184 21.11 -3.76 7.85
N THR A 185 22.11 -3.96 8.71
CA THR A 185 23.27 -4.80 8.41
C THR A 185 22.95 -6.30 8.52
N THR A 186 21.84 -6.64 9.16
CA THR A 186 21.38 -8.01 9.39
C THR A 186 20.03 -8.25 8.72
N LEU A 187 19.78 -9.51 8.31
CA LEU A 187 18.52 -9.90 7.67
C LEU A 187 17.37 -9.86 8.70
N ASN A 188 16.41 -8.97 8.47
CA ASN A 188 15.24 -8.85 9.33
C ASN A 188 14.12 -9.81 8.87
N GLN A 189 14.00 -10.95 9.53
CA GLN A 189 13.01 -11.99 9.21
C GLN A 189 11.54 -11.51 9.27
N SER A 190 11.25 -10.52 10.12
CA SER A 190 9.91 -9.92 10.20
C SER A 190 9.58 -9.14 8.93
N LEU A 191 10.54 -8.38 8.39
CA LEU A 191 10.37 -7.64 7.13
C LEU A 191 10.26 -8.59 5.93
N VAL A 192 11.02 -9.69 5.91
CA VAL A 192 10.86 -10.73 4.87
C VAL A 192 9.45 -11.32 4.90
N SER A 193 8.95 -11.67 6.09
CA SER A 193 7.59 -12.21 6.25
C SER A 193 6.53 -11.21 5.78
N GLN A 194 6.70 -9.93 6.10
CA GLN A 194 5.81 -8.87 5.61
C GLN A 194 5.86 -8.73 4.08
N ALA A 195 7.04 -8.80 3.47
CA ALA A 195 7.21 -8.77 2.02
C ALA A 195 6.50 -9.95 1.35
N ILE A 196 6.68 -11.17 1.87
CA ILE A 196 6.00 -12.38 1.36
C ILE A 196 4.48 -12.21 1.40
N ILE A 197 3.92 -11.78 2.54
CA ILE A 197 2.48 -11.59 2.69
C ILE A 197 1.97 -10.54 1.69
N LYS A 198 2.66 -9.40 1.57
CA LYS A 198 2.24 -8.30 0.70
C LYS A 198 2.30 -8.69 -0.78
N CYS A 199 3.39 -9.30 -1.22
CA CYS A 199 3.53 -9.78 -2.61
C CYS A 199 2.49 -10.88 -2.92
N GLY A 200 2.27 -11.84 -2.01
CA GLY A 200 1.28 -12.91 -2.20
C GLY A 200 -0.16 -12.39 -2.26
N MET A 201 -0.49 -11.37 -1.45
CA MET A 201 -1.80 -10.70 -1.53
C MET A 201 -1.97 -9.93 -2.84
N ALA A 202 -0.93 -9.25 -3.33
CA ALA A 202 -0.98 -8.53 -4.60
C ALA A 202 -1.23 -9.49 -5.78
N GLU A 203 -0.54 -10.63 -5.82
CA GLU A 203 -0.75 -11.65 -6.85
C GLU A 203 -2.17 -12.25 -6.78
N THR A 204 -2.65 -12.54 -5.57
CA THR A 204 -4.02 -13.05 -5.37
C THR A 204 -5.05 -12.04 -5.86
N ASN A 205 -4.88 -10.76 -5.54
CA ASN A 205 -5.77 -9.69 -5.98
C ASN A 205 -5.74 -9.51 -7.50
N ALA A 206 -4.56 -9.58 -8.13
CA ALA A 206 -4.42 -9.52 -9.58
C ALA A 206 -5.14 -10.70 -10.28
N ARG A 207 -5.04 -11.91 -9.72
CA ARG A 207 -5.76 -13.09 -10.21
C ARG A 207 -7.27 -12.94 -10.09
N LEU A 208 -7.76 -12.44 -8.95
CA LEU A 208 -9.19 -12.18 -8.74
C LEU A 208 -9.71 -11.11 -9.71
N ALA A 209 -8.95 -10.02 -9.93
CA ALA A 209 -9.30 -8.99 -10.90
C ALA A 209 -9.34 -9.53 -12.34
N ALA A 210 -8.37 -10.36 -12.73
CA ALA A 210 -8.37 -11.02 -14.03
C ALA A 210 -9.58 -11.95 -14.22
N GLN A 211 -9.96 -12.67 -13.16
CA GLN A 211 -11.15 -13.53 -13.17
C GLN A 211 -12.44 -12.72 -13.34
N GLU A 212 -12.57 -11.58 -12.67
CA GLU A 212 -13.72 -10.67 -12.80
C GLU A 212 -13.84 -10.11 -14.22
N ILE A 213 -12.72 -9.74 -14.84
CA ILE A 213 -12.67 -9.31 -16.24
C ILE A 213 -13.10 -10.45 -17.18
N HIS A 214 -12.63 -11.67 -16.94
CA HIS A 214 -13.00 -12.83 -17.76
C HIS A 214 -14.50 -13.15 -17.65
N LEU A 215 -15.07 -13.13 -16.44
CA LEU A 215 -16.50 -13.33 -16.22
C LEU A 215 -17.34 -12.21 -16.86
N SER A 216 -16.87 -10.96 -16.82
CA SER A 216 -17.55 -9.83 -17.46
C SER A 216 -17.51 -9.87 -18.99
N ARG A 217 -16.53 -10.59 -19.57
CA ARG A 217 -16.38 -10.77 -21.02
C ARG A 217 -17.07 -12.02 -21.56
N GLN A 218 -17.66 -12.86 -20.71
CA GLN A 218 -18.42 -13.99 -21.24
C GLN A 218 -19.61 -13.44 -22.05
N PRO A 219 -19.74 -13.84 -23.33
CA PRO A 219 -20.86 -13.41 -24.16
C PRO A 219 -22.13 -13.78 -23.41
N ALA A 220 -23.02 -12.80 -23.19
CA ALA A 220 -24.33 -13.07 -22.64
C ALA A 220 -24.92 -14.21 -23.46
N PHE A 221 -25.09 -15.38 -22.83
CA PHE A 221 -25.74 -16.52 -23.46
C PHE A 221 -27.02 -15.97 -24.07
N SER A 222 -27.05 -15.92 -25.40
CA SER A 222 -28.20 -15.49 -26.15
C SER A 222 -29.19 -16.61 -25.91
N TYR A 223 -30.00 -16.47 -24.86
CA TYR A 223 -31.12 -17.36 -24.68
C TYR A 223 -31.87 -17.34 -26.02
N PRO A 224 -32.10 -18.51 -26.64
CA PRO A 224 -32.82 -18.56 -27.90
C PRO A 224 -34.11 -17.76 -27.71
N PRO A 225 -34.46 -16.85 -28.64
CA PRO A 225 -35.63 -16.02 -28.49
C PRO A 225 -36.84 -16.94 -28.32
N SER A 226 -37.36 -17.00 -27.09
CA SER A 226 -38.64 -17.62 -26.82
C SER A 226 -39.66 -16.82 -27.64
N THR A 227 -40.13 -17.44 -28.72
CA THR A 227 -41.21 -16.94 -29.56
C THR A 227 -42.50 -16.94 -28.76
N SER A 228 -42.69 -15.94 -27.90
CA SER A 228 -43.98 -15.62 -27.31
C SER A 228 -44.64 -14.56 -28.21
N THR A 229 -45.43 -15.07 -29.14
CA THR A 229 -46.48 -14.33 -29.84
C THR A 229 -47.45 -13.75 -28.80
N SER A 230 -47.29 -12.47 -28.45
CA SER A 230 -48.32 -11.71 -27.76
C SER A 230 -48.47 -10.35 -28.41
N SER A 231 -49.37 -10.33 -29.39
CA SER A 231 -49.94 -9.16 -30.02
C SER A 231 -50.59 -8.25 -28.98
N THR A 232 -50.07 -7.03 -28.83
CA THR A 232 -50.81 -5.90 -28.23
C THR A 232 -50.68 -4.66 -29.11
N PRO A 233 -51.76 -3.87 -29.25
CA PRO A 233 -51.93 -2.95 -30.35
C PRO A 233 -51.32 -1.57 -30.09
N SER A 234 -50.98 -0.92 -31.20
CA SER A 234 -50.53 0.45 -31.33
C SER A 234 -51.42 1.46 -30.61
N SER A 235 -50.80 2.39 -29.89
CA SER A 235 -51.34 3.73 -29.72
C SER A 235 -50.21 4.74 -29.87
N SER A 236 -50.31 5.47 -30.97
CA SER A 236 -49.53 6.62 -31.40
C SER A 236 -49.67 7.79 -30.42
N SER A 237 -48.55 8.38 -29.99
CA SER A 237 -48.54 9.81 -29.68
C SER A 237 -47.17 10.41 -29.91
N THR A 238 -47.10 11.12 -31.02
CA THR A 238 -46.02 11.94 -31.55
C THR A 238 -45.78 13.15 -30.66
N LYS A 239 -44.60 13.28 -30.04
CA LYS A 239 -44.01 14.60 -29.76
C LYS A 239 -42.51 14.58 -30.03
N ARG A 240 -42.16 15.12 -31.20
CA ARG A 240 -40.81 15.50 -31.60
C ARG A 240 -40.32 16.58 -30.65
N PHE A 241 -39.25 16.31 -29.91
CA PHE A 241 -38.44 17.33 -29.27
C PHE A 241 -37.12 17.45 -30.03
N ALA A 242 -36.74 18.69 -30.30
CA ALA A 242 -35.54 19.08 -31.05
C ALA A 242 -34.24 18.61 -30.35
N PRO A 243 -33.16 18.38 -31.10
CA PRO A 243 -31.86 18.04 -30.53
C PRO A 243 -31.26 19.29 -29.90
N TYR A 244 -31.26 19.35 -28.56
CA TYR A 244 -30.49 20.35 -27.83
C TYR A 244 -29.04 19.87 -27.74
N ASP A 245 -28.17 20.58 -28.45
CA ASP A 245 -26.72 20.44 -28.40
C ASP A 245 -26.22 20.61 -26.95
N SER A 246 -25.86 19.49 -26.32
CA SER A 246 -25.39 19.42 -24.93
C SER A 246 -23.87 19.34 -24.89
N SER A 247 -23.20 20.16 -25.68
CA SER A 247 -21.74 20.31 -25.70
C SER A 247 -21.24 21.21 -24.54
N SER A 248 -21.53 20.82 -23.29
CA SER A 248 -20.86 21.40 -22.10
C SER A 248 -20.94 20.51 -20.85
N ARG A 249 -21.17 19.20 -20.99
CA ARG A 249 -20.99 18.29 -19.86
C ARG A 249 -19.51 18.04 -19.66
N GLN A 250 -18.91 18.92 -18.85
CA GLN A 250 -17.68 18.71 -18.12
C GLN A 250 -17.45 17.23 -17.91
N SER A 251 -16.32 16.74 -18.43
CA SER A 251 -15.72 15.44 -18.18
C SER A 251 -16.11 14.97 -16.78
N ARG A 252 -17.10 14.08 -16.69
CA ARG A 252 -17.41 13.37 -15.47
C ARG A 252 -16.16 12.54 -15.22
N HIS A 253 -15.30 13.02 -14.32
CA HIS A 253 -14.22 12.23 -13.75
C HIS A 253 -14.72 10.80 -13.63
N THR A 254 -14.03 9.88 -14.29
CA THR A 254 -14.24 8.44 -14.20
C THR A 254 -14.23 8.10 -12.72
N ARG A 255 -15.41 8.14 -12.09
CA ARG A 255 -15.56 7.90 -10.67
C ARG A 255 -15.14 6.47 -10.50
N SER A 256 -13.97 6.28 -9.90
CA SER A 256 -13.52 5.00 -9.38
C SER A 256 -14.72 4.31 -8.75
N SER A 257 -14.97 3.07 -9.15
CA SER A 257 -16.14 2.32 -8.70
C SER A 257 -16.30 2.46 -7.19
N PRO A 258 -17.47 2.89 -6.70
CA PRO A 258 -17.62 3.27 -5.31
C PRO A 258 -17.30 2.08 -4.40
N ARG A 259 -16.31 2.27 -3.51
CA ARG A 259 -15.99 1.29 -2.46
C ARG A 259 -17.17 1.13 -1.51
N CYS A 260 -17.38 -0.09 -1.03
CA CYS A 260 -18.37 -0.37 -0.01
C CYS A 260 -17.97 0.32 1.30
N PHE A 261 -18.77 1.24 1.82
CA PHE A 261 -18.50 1.92 3.09
C PHE A 261 -18.52 1.01 4.32
N ARG A 262 -18.99 -0.23 4.18
CA ARG A 262 -19.00 -1.21 5.28
C ARG A 262 -17.67 -1.95 5.38
N CYS A 263 -17.16 -2.48 4.27
CA CYS A 263 -15.96 -3.33 4.27
C CYS A 263 -14.75 -2.78 3.50
N GLY A 264 -14.91 -1.70 2.72
CA GLY A 264 -13.83 -1.12 1.91
C GLY A 264 -13.63 -1.75 0.54
N VAL A 265 -14.23 -2.92 0.26
CA VAL A 265 -14.09 -3.63 -1.01
C VAL A 265 -14.97 -3.00 -2.11
N ILE A 266 -14.47 -3.01 -3.34
CA ILE A 266 -15.17 -2.49 -4.53
C ILE A 266 -16.21 -3.51 -5.02
N GLY A 267 -17.22 -3.07 -5.79
CA GLY A 267 -18.10 -3.97 -6.54
C GLY A 267 -19.44 -4.30 -5.87
N HIS A 268 -19.71 -3.78 -4.67
CA HIS A 268 -21.02 -3.96 -4.03
C HIS A 268 -21.46 -2.77 -3.16
N LEU A 269 -22.76 -2.67 -2.93
CA LEU A 269 -23.36 -1.65 -2.07
C LEU A 269 -23.31 -2.08 -0.59
N PRO A 270 -23.21 -1.15 0.38
CA PRO A 270 -23.19 -1.47 1.81
C PRO A 270 -24.36 -2.34 2.30
N VAL A 271 -25.53 -2.22 1.66
CA VAL A 271 -26.73 -3.02 2.00
C VAL A 271 -26.59 -4.50 1.61
N ALA A 272 -25.77 -4.81 0.61
CA ALA A 272 -25.49 -6.17 0.13
C ALA A 272 -24.17 -6.73 0.67
N CYS A 273 -23.46 -5.96 1.49
CA CYS A 273 -22.19 -6.39 2.08
C CYS A 273 -22.45 -7.39 3.19
N ASN A 274 -21.94 -8.61 3.04
CA ASN A 274 -21.98 -9.67 4.06
C ASN A 274 -20.66 -9.82 4.85
N SER A 275 -19.66 -8.98 4.59
CA SER A 275 -18.37 -9.06 5.30
C SER A 275 -18.52 -8.78 6.79
N GLU A 276 -17.81 -9.58 7.58
CA GLU A 276 -17.66 -9.38 9.03
C GLU A 276 -16.48 -8.45 9.36
N LEU A 277 -15.48 -8.39 8.47
CA LEU A 277 -14.28 -7.58 8.64
C LEU A 277 -14.13 -6.53 7.52
N THR A 278 -13.55 -5.40 7.86
CA THR A 278 -13.15 -4.35 6.92
C THR A 278 -11.83 -4.73 6.24
N SER A 279 -11.49 -4.06 5.14
CA SER A 279 -10.18 -4.20 4.47
C SER A 279 -9.01 -3.86 5.40
N ALA A 280 -9.24 -3.06 6.43
CA ALA A 280 -8.27 -2.76 7.49
C ALA A 280 -8.25 -3.80 8.64
N GLY A 281 -9.01 -4.90 8.53
CA GLY A 281 -9.07 -5.97 9.54
C GLY A 281 -9.90 -5.65 10.79
N LEU A 282 -10.69 -4.57 10.78
CA LEU A 282 -11.57 -4.22 11.90
C LEU A 282 -12.96 -4.86 11.73
N PRO A 283 -13.73 -5.08 12.80
CA PRO A 283 -15.12 -5.51 12.67
C PRO A 283 -15.97 -4.51 11.87
N CYS A 284 -16.71 -5.00 10.88
CA CYS A 284 -17.61 -4.19 10.06
C CYS A 284 -18.71 -3.56 10.91
N ALA A 285 -19.04 -2.30 10.62
CA ALA A 285 -20.21 -1.64 11.22
C ALA A 285 -21.51 -2.38 10.84
N SER A 286 -22.44 -2.47 11.79
CA SER A 286 -23.75 -3.10 11.55
C SER A 286 -24.63 -2.18 10.70
N TRP A 287 -25.38 -2.77 9.77
CA TRP A 287 -26.35 -2.02 8.99
C TRP A 287 -27.67 -1.92 9.74
N ILE A 288 -28.15 -0.70 10.00
CA ILE A 288 -29.46 -0.48 10.64
C ILE A 288 -30.37 0.30 9.70
N LYS A 289 -31.60 -0.21 9.52
CA LYS A 289 -32.68 0.55 8.90
C LYS A 289 -33.17 1.59 9.90
N VAL A 290 -32.76 2.84 9.71
CA VAL A 290 -33.28 3.96 10.48
C VAL A 290 -34.70 4.25 9.98
N ARG A 291 -35.70 4.21 10.88
CA ARG A 291 -37.07 4.69 10.58
C ARG A 291 -36.91 6.10 9.99
N ASP A 292 -37.46 6.33 8.81
CA ASP A 292 -37.42 7.60 8.04
C ASP A 292 -36.25 7.83 7.09
N SER A 293 -35.23 6.95 7.04
CA SER A 293 -34.19 7.05 6.00
C SER A 293 -34.42 6.03 4.88
N ARG A 294 -34.64 6.52 3.65
CA ARG A 294 -34.68 5.67 2.43
C ARG A 294 -33.38 4.91 2.18
N TYR A 295 -32.28 5.38 2.77
CA TYR A 295 -30.96 4.79 2.65
C TYR A 295 -30.48 4.49 4.06
N GLY A 296 -30.48 3.22 4.48
CA GLY A 296 -30.06 2.81 5.82
C GLY A 296 -28.72 3.42 6.26
N SER A 297 -28.45 3.40 7.56
CA SER A 297 -27.24 4.00 8.14
C SER A 297 -26.32 2.93 8.70
N LEU A 298 -25.01 3.17 8.57
CA LEU A 298 -23.99 2.35 9.24
C LEU A 298 -23.97 2.70 10.72
N PHE A 299 -24.12 1.70 11.56
CA PHE A 299 -24.15 1.81 13.01
C PHE A 299 -22.87 1.25 13.62
N ASN A 300 -22.17 2.08 14.37
CA ASN A 300 -21.04 1.66 15.17
C ASN A 300 -21.58 1.01 16.46
N VAL A 301 -21.54 -0.31 16.51
CA VAL A 301 -22.03 -1.10 17.66
C VAL A 301 -21.26 -0.74 18.94
N ALA A 302 -19.94 -0.57 18.85
CA ALA A 302 -19.09 -0.30 20.02
C ALA A 302 -19.39 1.04 20.69
N LYS A 303 -19.89 2.04 19.94
CA LYS A 303 -20.15 3.40 20.47
C LYS A 303 -21.62 3.81 20.49
N GLY A 304 -22.52 2.94 20.03
CA GLY A 304 -23.95 3.22 19.95
C GLY A 304 -24.32 4.41 19.05
N LYS A 305 -23.48 4.75 18.06
CA LYS A 305 -23.66 5.94 17.21
C LYS A 305 -23.56 5.57 15.73
N THR A 306 -24.29 6.30 14.89
CA THR A 306 -24.27 6.12 13.44
C THR A 306 -23.17 6.96 12.78
N PHE A 307 -22.56 6.41 11.73
CA PHE A 307 -21.57 7.12 10.93
C PHE A 307 -22.23 8.17 10.03
N CYS A 308 -21.57 9.31 9.85
CA CYS A 308 -22.05 10.36 8.96
C CYS A 308 -21.82 9.96 7.50
N ARG A 309 -22.89 9.78 6.72
CA ARG A 309 -22.77 9.37 5.31
C ARG A 309 -22.08 10.42 4.43
N ALA A 310 -22.35 11.71 4.67
CA ALA A 310 -21.72 12.79 3.90
C ALA A 310 -20.20 12.77 4.13
N TRP A 311 -19.79 12.72 5.39
CA TRP A 311 -18.38 12.64 5.76
C TRP A 311 -17.72 11.36 5.25
N ALA A 312 -18.37 10.20 5.36
CA ALA A 312 -17.83 8.95 4.85
C ALA A 312 -17.60 8.98 3.34
N ARG A 313 -18.45 9.70 2.59
CA ARG A 313 -18.32 9.82 1.14
C ARG A 313 -17.25 10.84 0.74
N ASP A 314 -17.30 12.03 1.31
CA ASP A 314 -16.60 13.22 0.80
C ASP A 314 -15.47 13.71 1.74
N ALA A 315 -15.22 13.02 2.86
CA ALA A 315 -14.40 13.49 3.98
C ALA A 315 -14.86 14.86 4.55
N TYR A 316 -16.06 15.30 4.17
CA TYR A 316 -16.62 16.60 4.49
C TYR A 316 -18.08 16.47 4.90
N CYS A 317 -18.49 17.26 5.89
CA CYS A 317 -19.87 17.33 6.33
C CYS A 317 -20.21 18.79 6.64
N ARG A 318 -21.25 19.32 6.00
CA ARG A 318 -21.74 20.70 6.20
C ARG A 318 -22.11 21.05 7.64
N PHE A 319 -22.33 20.05 8.49
CA PHE A 319 -22.68 20.24 9.89
C PHE A 319 -21.45 20.20 10.81
N GLU A 320 -20.27 19.82 10.29
CA GLU A 320 -19.00 19.81 11.02
C GLU A 320 -19.15 19.29 12.46
N ASN A 321 -18.85 20.11 13.46
CA ASN A 321 -18.90 19.75 14.87
C ASN A 321 -20.31 19.63 15.45
N HIS A 322 -21.34 20.09 14.73
CA HIS A 322 -22.75 19.98 15.09
C HIS A 322 -23.44 18.77 14.45
N CYS A 323 -22.68 17.96 13.71
CA CYS A 323 -23.20 16.72 13.17
C CYS A 323 -23.51 15.74 14.30
N LYS A 324 -24.76 15.27 14.38
CA LYS A 324 -25.17 14.23 15.34
C LYS A 324 -24.54 12.85 15.08
N TYR A 325 -23.83 12.70 13.96
CA TYR A 325 -23.23 11.45 13.48
C TYR A 325 -21.70 11.47 13.63
N ILE A 326 -21.06 10.29 13.69
CA ILE A 326 -19.61 10.19 13.83
C ILE A 326 -18.90 10.56 12.52
N HIS A 327 -17.89 11.44 12.62
CA HIS A 327 -16.92 11.78 11.57
C HIS A 327 -15.64 10.94 11.71
N LYS A 328 -15.74 9.64 11.41
CA LYS A 328 -14.63 8.67 11.42
C LYS A 328 -14.80 7.68 10.27
N CYS A 329 -13.69 7.22 9.72
CA CYS A 329 -13.66 6.24 8.66
C CYS A 329 -14.25 4.94 9.20
N SER A 330 -15.28 4.42 8.55
CA SER A 330 -15.91 3.16 8.97
C SER A 330 -15.06 1.93 8.68
N ILE A 331 -13.99 2.06 7.89
CA ILE A 331 -13.08 0.98 7.49
C ILE A 331 -11.93 0.86 8.50
N CYS A 332 -11.19 1.95 8.75
CA CYS A 332 -10.00 1.94 9.61
C CYS A 332 -10.16 2.73 10.94
N GLY A 333 -11.24 3.49 11.13
CA GLY A 333 -11.50 4.25 12.36
C GLY A 333 -10.88 5.66 12.44
N GLU A 334 -10.07 6.06 11.46
CA GLU A 334 -9.38 7.36 11.42
C GLU A 334 -10.32 8.55 11.21
N THR A 335 -9.94 9.74 11.68
CA THR A 335 -10.72 10.99 11.55
C THR A 335 -10.26 11.89 10.39
N GLN A 336 -9.22 11.50 9.66
CA GLN A 336 -8.60 12.37 8.65
C GLN A 336 -9.24 12.21 7.25
N HIS A 337 -9.94 11.11 6.99
CA HIS A 337 -10.49 10.81 5.67
C HIS A 337 -11.82 10.04 5.75
N GLY A 338 -12.69 10.26 4.76
CA GLY A 338 -13.91 9.46 4.58
C GLY A 338 -13.61 8.03 4.09
N ALA A 339 -14.56 7.12 4.27
CA ALA A 339 -14.45 5.72 3.82
C ALA A 339 -14.16 5.58 2.31
N THR A 340 -14.62 6.50 1.47
CA THR A 340 -14.28 6.48 0.02
C THR A 340 -12.78 6.60 -0.24
N PHE A 341 -12.08 7.35 0.61
CA PHE A 341 -10.66 7.67 0.47
C PHE A 341 -9.78 6.88 1.45
N CYS A 342 -10.29 5.76 1.96
CA CYS A 342 -9.53 4.92 2.86
C CYS A 342 -8.40 4.22 2.08
N PRO A 343 -7.14 4.25 2.55
CA PRO A 343 -6.02 3.63 1.84
C PRO A 343 -6.03 2.09 1.89
N TRP A 344 -6.94 1.51 2.69
CA TRP A 344 -7.03 0.06 2.93
C TRP A 344 -7.99 -0.65 1.98
#